data_AF-A0A2U2P982-F1
#
_entry.id   AF-A0A2U2P982-F1
#
_cell.length_a   1.000
_cell.length_b   1.000
_cell.length_c   1.000
_cell.angle_alpha   90.00
_cell.angle_beta   90.00
_cell.angle_gamma   90.00
#
_symmetry.space_group_name_H-M   'P 1'
#
loop_
_entity.id
_entity.type
_entity.pdbx_description
1 polymer ?
#
loop_
_entity_poly.entity_id
_entity_poly.type
_entity_poly.pdbx_seq_one_letter_code
_entity_poly.pdbx_strand_id
1 'polypeptide(L)'
;MQAVSQFFREERDFLFQRGEARGAEKERMIAEAKIREERTKAEAKMREEKCAIARAMKADGLPIAKISKFTGLTSDEIEGL
;
A
#
# COMPACT_ATOMS: atom_id res chain seq x y z
N MET A 1 -28.61 -43.11 -9.20
CA MET A 1 -27.82 -41.85 -9.14
C MET A 1 -26.87 -41.89 -7.93
N GLN A 2 -25.84 -42.74 -7.97
CA GLN A 2 -24.82 -42.84 -6.90
C GLN A 2 -23.48 -43.18 -7.55
N ALA A 3 -22.86 -42.24 -8.26
CA ALA A 3 -21.52 -42.46 -8.83
C ALA A 3 -20.70 -41.17 -9.00
N VAL A 4 -21.24 -40.00 -8.62
CA VAL A 4 -20.54 -38.72 -8.79
C VAL A 4 -19.90 -38.23 -7.49
N SER A 5 -20.30 -38.81 -6.34
CA SER A 5 -19.91 -38.34 -5.00
C SER A 5 -18.73 -39.10 -4.38
N GLN A 6 -18.43 -40.32 -4.85
CA GLN A 6 -17.34 -41.14 -4.29
C GLN A 6 -15.96 -40.80 -4.88
N PHE A 7 -15.89 -40.11 -6.03
CA PHE A 7 -14.61 -39.76 -6.66
C PHE A 7 -13.84 -38.65 -5.91
N PHE A 8 -14.51 -37.88 -5.06
CA PHE A 8 -13.92 -36.72 -4.38
C PHE A 8 -13.40 -37.02 -2.96
N ARG A 9 -13.55 -38.25 -2.45
CA ARG A 9 -13.31 -38.55 -1.03
C ARG A 9 -11.99 -39.24 -0.70
N GLU A 10 -11.34 -39.92 -1.65
CA GLU A 10 -10.29 -40.87 -1.27
C GLU A 10 -8.85 -40.44 -1.55
N GLU A 11 -8.62 -39.46 -2.42
CA GLU A 11 -7.32 -38.82 -2.52
C GLU A 11 -7.53 -37.32 -2.74
N ARG A 12 -6.61 -36.50 -2.23
CA ARG A 12 -6.48 -35.12 -2.69
C ARG A 12 -6.13 -35.17 -4.17
N ASP A 13 -7.15 -35.30 -5.00
CA ASP A 13 -7.04 -35.54 -6.42
C ASP A 13 -6.24 -34.41 -7.06
N PHE A 14 -5.46 -34.68 -8.12
CA PHE A 14 -4.52 -33.68 -8.66
C PHE A 14 -5.22 -32.36 -9.05
N LEU A 15 -6.50 -32.46 -9.43
CA LEU A 15 -7.40 -31.34 -9.73
C LEU A 15 -7.71 -30.48 -8.49
N PHE A 16 -7.90 -31.09 -7.33
CA PHE A 16 -8.15 -30.40 -6.06
C PHE A 16 -6.89 -29.66 -5.60
N GLN A 17 -5.73 -30.33 -5.62
CA GLN A 17 -4.45 -29.69 -5.27
C GLN A 17 -4.11 -28.52 -6.21
N ARG A 18 -4.37 -28.67 -7.51
CA ARG A 18 -4.18 -27.59 -8.50
C ARG A 18 -5.16 -26.43 -8.30
N GLY A 19 -6.38 -26.73 -7.84
CA GLY A 19 -7.38 -25.74 -7.44
C GLY A 19 -6.93 -24.91 -6.23
N GLU A 20 -6.49 -25.57 -5.16
CA GLU A 20 -5.97 -24.91 -3.95
C GLU A 20 -4.72 -24.07 -4.25
N ALA A 21 -3.78 -24.61 -5.03
CA ALA A 21 -2.57 -23.88 -5.42
C ALA A 21 -2.88 -22.60 -6.20
N ARG A 22 -3.84 -22.65 -7.14
CA ARG A 22 -4.30 -21.46 -7.89
C ARG A 22 -5.07 -20.48 -7.01
N GLY A 23 -5.82 -20.95 -6.02
CA GLY A 23 -6.49 -20.11 -5.04
C GLY A 23 -5.49 -19.33 -4.19
N ALA A 24 -4.51 -20.05 -3.62
CA ALA A 24 -3.45 -19.46 -2.81
C ALA A 24 -2.59 -18.46 -3.58
N GLU A 25 -2.28 -18.73 -4.87
CA GLU A 25 -1.53 -17.79 -5.71
C GLU A 25 -2.28 -16.48 -5.97
N LYS A 26 -3.60 -16.56 -6.23
CA LYS A 26 -4.45 -15.37 -6.39
C LYS A 26 -4.56 -14.56 -5.12
N GLU A 27 -4.73 -15.22 -3.96
CA GLU A 27 -4.79 -14.54 -2.68
C GLU A 27 -3.48 -13.82 -2.35
N ARG A 28 -2.33 -14.43 -2.65
CA ARG A 28 -1.01 -13.80 -2.50
C ARG A 28 -0.89 -12.55 -3.38
N MET A 29 -1.28 -12.63 -4.65
CA MET A 29 -1.25 -11.46 -5.54
C MET A 29 -2.14 -10.31 -5.05
N ILE A 30 -3.34 -10.61 -4.54
CA ILE A 30 -4.25 -9.59 -3.99
C ILE A 30 -3.66 -8.99 -2.70
N ALA A 31 -3.06 -9.80 -1.84
CA ALA A 31 -2.41 -9.34 -0.62
C ALA A 31 -1.21 -8.42 -0.92
N GLU A 32 -0.34 -8.80 -1.87
CA GLU A 32 0.79 -7.97 -2.29
C GLU A 32 0.34 -6.66 -2.94
N ALA A 33 -0.70 -6.69 -3.77
CA ALA A 33 -1.27 -5.49 -4.37
C ALA A 33 -1.83 -4.52 -3.31
N LYS A 34 -2.54 -5.04 -2.31
CA LYS A 34 -3.05 -4.23 -1.19
C LYS A 34 -1.92 -3.62 -0.36
N ILE A 35 -0.89 -4.38 -0.02
CA ILE A 35 0.27 -3.88 0.72
C ILE A 35 0.98 -2.77 -0.06
N ARG A 36 1.12 -2.92 -1.38
CA ARG A 36 1.73 -1.89 -2.23
C ARG A 36 0.87 -0.63 -2.30
N GLU A 37 -0.44 -0.78 -2.45
CA GLU A 37 -1.37 0.34 -2.46
C GLU A 37 -1.35 1.09 -1.12
N GLU A 38 -1.38 0.38 0.01
CA GLU A 38 -1.30 0.98 1.34
C GLU A 38 0.03 1.70 1.56
N ARG A 39 1.16 1.14 1.12
CA ARG A 39 2.45 1.84 1.18
C ARG A 39 2.44 3.13 0.37
N THR A 40 1.92 3.11 -0.86
CA THR A 40 1.84 4.32 -1.69
C THR A 40 0.92 5.38 -1.08
N LYS A 41 -0.21 4.98 -0.50
CA LYS A 41 -1.11 5.88 0.23
C LYS A 41 -0.46 6.46 1.48
N ALA A 42 0.29 5.65 2.23
CA ALA A 42 1.02 6.10 3.40
C ALA A 42 2.13 7.11 3.02
N GLU A 43 2.91 6.84 1.96
CA GLU A 43 3.91 7.80 1.46
C GLU A 43 3.29 9.11 0.98
N ALA A 44 2.16 9.03 0.26
CA ALA A 44 1.45 10.22 -0.20
C ALA A 44 0.94 11.07 0.98
N LYS A 45 0.33 10.44 2.00
CA LYS A 45 -0.11 11.13 3.21
C LYS A 45 1.04 11.78 3.97
N MET A 46 2.14 11.06 4.16
CA MET A 46 3.32 11.60 4.85
C MET A 46 3.91 12.81 4.10
N ARG A 47 3.88 12.81 2.76
CA ARG A 47 4.32 13.96 1.97
C ARG A 47 3.34 15.13 2.07
N GLU A 48 2.03 14.85 2.02
CA GLU A 48 0.99 15.86 2.15
C GLU A 48 1.03 16.55 3.53
N GLU A 49 1.24 15.78 4.61
CA GLU A 49 1.41 16.30 5.96
C GLU A 49 2.63 17.23 6.08
N LYS A 50 3.77 16.85 5.50
CA LYS A 50 4.96 17.72 5.46
C LYS A 50 4.70 19.03 4.73
N CYS A 51 3.97 18.99 3.62
CA CYS A 51 3.57 20.18 2.87
C CYS A 51 2.59 21.05 3.67
N ALA A 52 1.61 20.44 4.34
CA ALA A 52 0.66 21.16 5.18
C ALA A 52 1.35 21.87 6.35
N ILE A 53 2.27 21.19 7.03
CA ILE A 53 3.08 21.77 8.11
C ILE A 53 3.94 22.93 7.56
N ALA A 54 4.60 22.75 6.41
CA ALA A 54 5.41 23.81 5.81
C ALA A 54 4.57 25.05 5.44
N ARG A 55 3.34 24.85 4.91
CA ARG A 55 2.40 25.94 4.64
C ARG A 55 1.97 26.68 5.90
N ALA A 56 1.64 25.94 6.98
CA ALA A 56 1.30 26.54 8.26
C ALA A 56 2.48 27.39 8.79
N MET A 57 3.70 26.84 8.78
CA MET A 57 4.88 27.57 9.22
C MET A 57 5.20 28.79 8.34
N LYS A 58 4.97 28.70 7.02
CA LYS A 58 5.11 29.82 6.09
C LYS A 58 4.09 30.92 6.39
N ALA A 59 2.84 30.55 6.70
CA ALA A 59 1.79 31.49 7.12
C ALA A 59 2.13 32.16 8.47
N ASP A 60 2.81 31.47 9.37
CA ASP A 60 3.33 32.01 10.63
C ASP A 60 4.58 32.90 10.45
N GLY A 61 5.06 33.09 9.21
CA GLY A 61 6.20 33.95 8.89
C GLY A 61 7.57 33.36 9.25
N LEU A 62 7.67 32.04 9.43
CA LEU A 62 8.94 31.39 9.74
C LEU A 62 9.90 31.42 8.53
N PRO A 63 11.22 31.59 8.75
CA PRO A 63 12.19 31.53 7.66
C PRO A 63 12.21 30.17 6.97
N ILE A 64 12.36 30.17 5.64
CA ILE A 64 12.41 28.96 4.79
C ILE A 64 13.45 27.95 5.30
N ALA A 65 14.62 28.42 5.74
CA ALA A 65 15.67 27.55 6.29
C ALA A 65 15.23 26.78 7.55
N LYS A 66 14.35 27.37 8.38
CA LYS A 66 13.81 26.72 9.58
C LYS A 66 12.71 25.74 9.22
N ILE A 67 11.85 26.09 8.25
CA ILE A 67 10.81 25.21 7.71
C ILE A 67 11.46 23.97 7.08
N SER A 68 12.49 24.16 6.25
CA SER A 68 13.26 23.09 5.61
C SER A 68 13.86 22.11 6.61
N LYS A 69 14.48 22.60 7.69
CA LYS A 69 15.00 21.74 8.76
C LYS A 69 13.92 20.95 9.49
N PHE A 70 12.71 21.49 9.61
CA PHE A 70 11.63 20.87 10.37
C PHE A 70 10.85 19.84 9.55
N THR A 71 10.50 20.17 8.30
CA THR A 71 9.70 19.31 7.43
C THR A 71 10.55 18.38 6.56
N GLY A 72 11.85 18.69 6.41
CA GLY A 72 12.76 18.00 5.50
C GLY A 72 12.50 18.30 4.02
N LEU A 73 11.67 19.30 3.71
CA LEU A 73 11.45 19.78 2.35
C LEU A 73 12.59 20.69 1.91
N THR A 74 12.87 20.70 0.61
CA THR A 74 13.86 21.62 0.02
C THR A 74 13.34 23.05 0.03
N SER A 75 14.25 24.03 -0.06
CA SER A 75 13.88 25.44 -0.12
C SER A 75 12.97 25.74 -1.32
N ASP A 76 13.26 25.16 -2.49
CA ASP A 76 12.43 25.31 -3.70
C ASP A 76 11.02 24.75 -3.50
N GLU A 77 10.88 23.57 -2.87
CA GLU A 77 9.57 23.00 -2.55
C GLU A 77 8.78 23.92 -1.60
N ILE A 78 9.43 24.56 -0.63
CA ILE A 78 8.77 25.48 0.31
C ILE A 78 8.39 26.81 -0.34
N GLU A 79 9.21 27.33 -1.26
CA GLU A 79 8.87 28.53 -2.03
C GLU A 79 7.66 28.30 -2.92
N GLY A 80 7.56 27.12 -3.55
CA GLY A 80 6.44 26.73 -4.40
C GLY A 80 5.15 26.33 -3.66
N LEU A 81 5.19 26.15 -2.33
CA LEU A 81 4.02 25.79 -1.50
C LEU A 81 3.06 26.94 -1.21
#